data_AF-A0A3M6QEX9-F1
#
_entry.id   AF-A0A3M6QEX9-F1
#
_cell.length_a   1.000
_cell.length_b   1.000
_cell.length_c   1.000
_cell.angle_alpha   90.00
_cell.angle_beta   90.00
_cell.angle_gamma   90.00
#
_symmetry.space_group_name_H-M   'P 1'
#
loop_
_entity.id
_entity.type
_entity.pdbx_description
1 polymer ?
#
loop_
_entity_poly.entity_id
_entity_poly.type
_entity_poly.pdbx_seq_one_letter_code
_entity_poly.pdbx_strand_id
1 'polypeptide(L)'
;MRNCPLVCLGLALCASMNCAAESYPVASPVASEQHSVRQAVSSGRYKPLAEILRTVERHVPGRVVEIEIETHPLYGTVYEVEVLDAQHRKREVSIHAETGRLVEIDERPVTPERLIPLPQLLEQLHKQYPGYVEDAELELSGDGRSLYAIKVIQPTGQLLGVLVDASSGKVLQTYPPLGSTPQPMRPLHELLDEVLKRYPGIVQEAEVERQRHDNRWHYEIDIRQTDNTVTLHVDPYSGHVLREQRKKHK
;
A
#
# COMPACT_ATOMS: atom_id res chain seq x y z
N MET A 1 48.84 -64.75 26.25
CA MET A 1 48.57 -63.70 27.24
C MET A 1 47.07 -63.49 27.26
N ARG A 2 46.40 -64.04 28.27
CA ARG A 2 44.94 -64.04 28.47
C ARG A 2 44.68 -63.12 29.65
N ASN A 3 43.97 -62.02 29.45
CA ASN A 3 43.58 -61.10 30.52
C ASN A 3 42.08 -61.22 30.81
N CYS A 4 41.80 -61.68 32.03
CA CYS A 4 40.68 -61.32 32.91
C CYS A 4 41.30 -61.25 34.32
N PRO A 5 40.91 -60.30 35.21
CA PRO A 5 39.66 -60.42 36.00
C PRO A 5 38.85 -59.09 36.06
N LEU A 6 37.51 -59.14 36.09
CA LEU A 6 36.57 -59.16 37.23
C LEU A 6 36.38 -57.85 38.05
N VAL A 7 35.12 -57.40 38.02
CA VAL A 7 34.29 -56.83 39.12
C VAL A 7 34.39 -55.32 39.38
N CYS A 8 33.27 -54.63 39.12
CA CYS A 8 32.53 -53.95 40.20
C CYS A 8 31.05 -53.72 39.83
N LEU A 9 30.21 -54.08 40.78
CA LEU A 9 28.76 -54.07 40.82
C LEU A 9 28.29 -52.63 41.10
N GLY A 10 27.28 -52.13 40.37
CA GLY A 10 26.66 -50.83 40.63
C GLY A 10 25.24 -50.77 40.11
N LEU A 11 24.27 -51.11 40.98
CA LEU A 11 22.86 -50.82 40.78
C LEU A 11 22.66 -49.30 40.66
N ALA A 12 21.98 -48.86 39.60
CA ALA A 12 21.30 -47.57 39.60
C ALA A 12 19.93 -47.71 38.91
N LEU A 13 18.91 -47.62 39.77
CA LEU A 13 17.49 -47.38 39.54
C LEU A 13 17.10 -46.89 38.14
N CYS A 14 16.27 -47.67 37.45
CA CYS A 14 15.39 -47.18 36.40
C CYS A 14 14.27 -46.34 37.05
N ALA A 15 14.34 -45.01 36.93
CA ALA A 15 13.21 -44.13 37.16
C ALA A 15 12.65 -43.73 35.78
N SER A 16 11.51 -44.31 35.45
CA SER A 16 10.63 -43.91 34.36
C SER A 16 10.17 -42.46 34.59
N MET A 17 10.64 -41.52 33.77
CA MET A 17 10.04 -40.20 33.68
C MET A 17 9.37 -40.07 32.31
N ASN A 18 8.04 -40.14 32.32
CA ASN A 18 7.16 -39.77 31.22
C ASN A 18 7.65 -38.48 30.55
N CYS A 19 8.09 -38.56 29.29
CA CYS A 19 8.13 -37.39 28.42
C CYS A 19 6.68 -37.03 28.09
N ALA A 20 6.08 -36.13 28.88
CA ALA A 20 4.94 -35.37 28.40
C ALA A 20 5.47 -34.48 27.26
N ALA A 21 5.15 -34.84 26.02
CA ALA A 21 5.28 -33.93 24.90
C ALA A 21 4.27 -32.80 25.14
N GLU A 22 4.74 -31.71 25.77
CA GLU A 22 4.02 -30.45 25.77
C GLU A 22 3.87 -30.02 24.31
N SER A 23 2.67 -30.23 23.78
CA SER A 23 2.23 -29.63 22.54
C SER A 23 2.04 -28.16 22.84
N TYR A 24 3.08 -27.36 22.61
CA TYR A 24 2.96 -25.90 22.62
C TYR A 24 1.98 -25.53 21.51
N PRO A 25 0.82 -24.92 21.82
CA PRO A 25 -0.06 -24.43 20.77
C PRO A 25 0.67 -23.29 20.08
N VAL A 26 1.14 -23.54 18.86
CA VAL A 26 1.64 -22.50 17.97
C VAL A 26 0.41 -21.67 17.60
N ALA A 27 0.22 -20.54 18.29
CA ALA A 27 -0.81 -19.58 17.93
C ALA A 27 -0.59 -19.18 16.47
N SER A 28 -1.58 -19.47 15.61
CA SER A 28 -1.49 -19.10 14.20
C SER A 28 -1.45 -17.57 14.07
N PRO A 29 -0.66 -17.00 13.14
CA PRO A 29 -0.49 -15.56 12.99
C PRO A 29 -1.83 -14.81 12.85
N VAL A 30 -2.78 -15.39 12.12
CA VAL A 30 -4.16 -14.89 11.93
C VAL A 30 -4.93 -14.76 13.27
N ALA A 31 -4.77 -15.73 14.18
CA ALA A 31 -5.41 -15.68 15.49
C ALA A 31 -4.81 -14.58 16.38
N SER A 32 -3.54 -14.24 16.17
CA SER A 32 -2.86 -13.14 16.89
C SER A 32 -3.31 -11.76 16.40
N GLU A 33 -3.53 -11.60 15.09
CA GLU A 33 -4.02 -10.35 14.48
C GLU A 33 -5.47 -10.09 14.85
N GLN A 34 -6.34 -11.10 14.78
CA GLN A 34 -7.73 -10.95 15.22
C GLN A 34 -7.83 -10.59 16.71
N HIS A 35 -6.92 -11.10 17.55
CA HIS A 35 -6.88 -10.75 18.97
C HIS A 35 -6.45 -9.30 19.19
N SER A 36 -5.43 -8.82 18.47
CA SER A 36 -4.93 -7.44 18.59
C SER A 36 -5.97 -6.40 18.14
N VAL A 37 -6.72 -6.70 17.08
CA VAL A 37 -7.84 -5.87 16.59
C VAL A 37 -8.95 -5.78 17.62
N ARG A 38 -9.38 -6.92 18.18
CA ARG A 38 -10.43 -6.94 19.21
C ARG A 38 -10.04 -6.12 20.43
N GLN A 39 -8.77 -6.23 20.84
CA GLN A 39 -8.25 -5.43 21.94
C GLN A 39 -8.26 -3.93 21.61
N ALA A 40 -7.86 -3.55 20.39
CA ALA A 40 -7.86 -2.16 19.93
C ALA A 40 -9.28 -1.54 19.87
N VAL A 41 -10.28 -2.31 19.46
CA VAL A 41 -11.69 -1.88 19.52
C VAL A 41 -12.15 -1.78 20.96
N SER A 42 -11.83 -2.77 21.80
CA SER A 42 -12.26 -2.81 23.20
C SER A 42 -11.64 -1.71 24.05
N SER A 43 -10.42 -1.26 23.72
CA SER A 43 -9.75 -0.14 24.36
C SER A 43 -10.20 1.23 23.84
N GLY A 44 -11.06 1.26 22.82
CA GLY A 44 -11.53 2.49 22.18
C GLY A 44 -10.51 3.14 21.22
N ARG A 45 -9.40 2.45 20.92
CA ARG A 45 -8.43 2.93 19.92
C ARG A 45 -9.03 2.89 18.52
N TYR A 46 -9.74 1.82 18.17
CA TYR A 46 -10.42 1.67 16.88
C TYR A 46 -11.94 1.75 17.03
N LYS A 47 -12.60 2.28 16.00
CA LYS A 47 -14.05 2.34 15.93
C LYS A 47 -14.64 0.93 15.84
N PRO A 48 -15.76 0.67 16.55
CA PRO A 48 -16.48 -0.58 16.41
C PRO A 48 -16.91 -0.83 14.97
N LEU A 49 -16.86 -2.08 14.52
CA LEU A 49 -17.25 -2.48 13.17
C LEU A 49 -18.67 -2.01 12.79
N ALA A 50 -19.61 -1.99 13.75
CA ALA A 50 -20.96 -1.48 13.52
C ALA A 50 -21.01 0.02 13.19
N GLU A 51 -20.04 0.83 13.62
CA GLU A 51 -19.94 2.24 13.20
C GLU A 51 -19.35 2.35 11.80
N ILE A 52 -18.34 1.54 11.51
CA ILE A 52 -17.70 1.46 10.19
C ILE A 52 -18.73 1.08 9.13
N LEU A 53 -19.49 0.00 9.35
CA LEU A 53 -20.52 -0.47 8.42
C LEU A 53 -21.62 0.58 8.17
N ARG A 54 -22.02 1.35 9.19
CA ARG A 54 -22.96 2.48 9.01
C ARG A 54 -22.39 3.58 8.14
N THR A 55 -21.07 3.82 8.18
CA THR A 55 -20.43 4.77 7.27
C THR A 55 -20.36 4.23 5.86
N VAL A 56 -20.00 2.95 5.68
CA VAL A 56 -19.95 2.29 4.36
C VAL A 56 -21.32 2.31 3.68
N GLU A 57 -22.38 1.86 4.35
CA GLU A 57 -23.73 1.75 3.78
C GLU A 57 -24.29 3.11 3.29
N ARG A 58 -23.91 4.22 3.95
CA ARG A 58 -24.30 5.58 3.53
C ARG A 58 -23.68 6.01 2.19
N HIS A 59 -22.52 5.47 1.84
CA HIS A 59 -21.78 5.88 0.62
C HIS A 59 -21.90 4.86 -0.50
N VAL A 60 -21.84 3.57 -0.17
CA VAL A 60 -21.97 2.47 -1.11
C VAL A 60 -23.03 1.50 -0.57
N PRO A 61 -24.32 1.70 -0.92
CA PRO A 61 -25.37 0.78 -0.51
C PRO A 61 -25.20 -0.56 -1.25
N GLY A 62 -25.21 -1.66 -0.50
CA GLY A 62 -25.01 -2.98 -1.07
C GLY A 62 -24.78 -4.06 -0.02
N ARG A 63 -24.38 -5.23 -0.48
CA ARG A 63 -24.06 -6.37 0.39
C ARG A 63 -22.57 -6.41 0.66
N VAL A 64 -22.18 -6.33 1.93
CA VAL A 64 -20.78 -6.53 2.33
C VAL A 64 -20.38 -7.98 2.04
N VAL A 65 -19.25 -8.15 1.37
CA VAL A 65 -18.70 -9.44 0.96
C VAL A 65 -17.52 -9.79 1.86
N GLU A 66 -16.64 -8.84 2.12
CA GLU A 66 -15.39 -9.02 2.84
C GLU A 66 -15.06 -7.77 3.65
N ILE A 67 -14.34 -7.98 4.76
CA ILE A 67 -13.89 -6.92 5.65
C ILE A 67 -12.51 -7.29 6.15
N GLU A 68 -11.54 -6.44 5.86
CA GLU A 68 -10.17 -6.60 6.31
C GLU A 68 -9.72 -5.37 7.11
N ILE A 69 -8.65 -5.53 7.88
CA ILE A 69 -7.96 -4.40 8.52
C ILE A 69 -6.56 -4.37 7.97
N GLU A 70 -6.28 -3.27 7.29
CA GLU A 70 -5.04 -3.08 6.57
C GLU A 70 -4.28 -1.89 7.14
N THR A 71 -2.97 -1.84 6.91
CA THR A 71 -2.17 -0.64 7.17
C THR A 71 -1.93 0.07 5.86
N HIS A 72 -2.70 1.12 5.62
CA HIS A 72 -2.53 1.96 4.46
C HIS A 72 -1.33 2.90 4.66
N PRO A 73 -0.42 3.04 3.67
CA PRO A 73 0.79 3.86 3.80
C PRO A 73 0.51 5.32 4.18
N LEU A 74 -0.55 5.90 3.62
CA LEU A 74 -1.00 7.25 3.95
C LEU A 74 -1.96 7.29 5.14
N TYR A 75 -3.03 6.51 5.14
CA TYR A 75 -4.11 6.69 6.11
C TYR A 75 -3.91 5.93 7.43
N GLY A 76 -2.79 5.20 7.57
CA GLY A 76 -2.54 4.35 8.73
C GLY A 76 -3.48 3.14 8.71
N THR A 77 -3.87 2.65 9.89
CA THR A 77 -4.77 1.49 9.96
C THR A 77 -6.17 1.85 9.45
N VAL A 78 -6.64 1.11 8.45
CA VAL A 78 -7.96 1.26 7.83
C VAL A 78 -8.75 -0.03 7.92
N TYR A 79 -10.07 0.08 7.95
CA TYR A 79 -10.97 -1.00 7.59
C TYR A 79 -11.21 -0.93 6.10
N GLU A 80 -10.83 -1.98 5.39
CA GLU A 80 -11.18 -2.16 3.99
C GLU A 80 -12.45 -2.99 3.92
N VAL A 81 -13.48 -2.48 3.24
CA VAL A 81 -14.78 -3.11 3.16
C VAL A 81 -15.16 -3.30 1.71
N GLU A 82 -15.26 -4.56 1.30
CA GLU A 82 -15.74 -4.92 -0.02
C GLU A 82 -17.27 -5.01 -0.03
N VAL A 83 -17.89 -4.22 -0.90
CA VAL A 83 -19.33 -4.15 -1.07
C VAL A 83 -19.70 -4.55 -2.48
N LEU A 84 -20.63 -5.49 -2.61
CA LEU A 84 -21.32 -5.77 -3.85
C LEU A 84 -22.51 -4.81 -3.99
N ASP A 85 -22.39 -3.85 -4.91
CA ASP A 85 -23.42 -2.83 -5.14
C ASP A 85 -24.67 -3.39 -5.86
N ALA A 86 -25.70 -2.55 -6.02
CA ALA A 86 -26.95 -2.94 -6.68
C ALA A 86 -26.78 -3.34 -8.17
N GLN A 87 -25.66 -2.99 -8.79
CA GLN A 87 -25.29 -3.38 -10.15
C GLN A 87 -24.39 -4.62 -10.17
N HIS A 88 -24.23 -5.29 -9.02
CA HIS A 88 -23.36 -6.46 -8.85
C HIS A 88 -21.89 -6.16 -9.15
N ARG A 89 -21.47 -4.91 -8.96
CA ARG A 89 -20.06 -4.52 -9.03
C ARG A 89 -19.48 -4.57 -7.63
N LYS A 90 -18.28 -5.15 -7.52
CA LYS A 90 -17.48 -5.08 -6.30
C LYS A 90 -16.95 -3.65 -6.17
N ARG A 91 -17.06 -3.08 -4.98
CA ARG A 91 -16.62 -1.74 -4.62
C ARG A 91 -15.86 -1.85 -3.32
N GLU A 92 -14.65 -1.36 -3.31
CA GLU A 92 -13.85 -1.28 -2.10
C GLU A 92 -14.08 0.07 -1.41
N VAL A 93 -14.14 0.04 -0.08
CA VAL A 93 -14.39 1.22 0.75
C VAL A 93 -13.44 1.18 1.94
N SER A 94 -12.49 2.12 1.98
CA SER A 94 -11.52 2.22 3.06
C SER A 94 -11.95 3.27 4.09
N ILE A 95 -12.04 2.87 5.35
CA ILE A 95 -12.44 3.71 6.50
C ILE A 95 -11.31 3.76 7.52
N HIS A 96 -10.86 4.95 7.91
CA HIS A 96 -9.83 5.11 8.93
C HIS A 96 -10.27 4.50 10.27
N ALA A 97 -9.48 3.58 10.84
CA ALA A 97 -9.88 2.76 11.96
C ALA A 97 -10.14 3.57 13.24
N GLU A 98 -9.29 4.55 13.57
CA GLU A 98 -9.46 5.35 14.80
C GLU A 98 -10.60 6.39 14.72
N THR A 99 -10.75 7.03 13.57
CA THR A 99 -11.68 8.16 13.41
C THR A 99 -13.04 7.75 12.86
N GLY A 100 -13.12 6.62 12.14
CA GLY A 100 -14.32 6.20 11.41
C GLY A 100 -14.60 7.04 10.16
N ARG A 101 -13.63 7.85 9.72
CA ARG A 101 -13.74 8.70 8.54
C ARG A 101 -13.48 7.88 7.28
N LEU A 102 -14.36 8.01 6.29
CA LEU A 102 -14.14 7.48 4.94
C LEU A 102 -12.90 8.12 4.33
N VAL A 103 -11.94 7.29 3.92
CA VAL A 103 -10.70 7.76 3.28
C VAL A 103 -10.75 7.54 1.78
N GLU A 104 -11.28 6.41 1.33
CA GLU A 104 -11.21 6.00 -0.07
C GLU A 104 -12.46 5.23 -0.50
N ILE A 105 -12.80 5.34 -1.79
CA ILE A 105 -13.76 4.45 -2.44
C ILE A 105 -13.24 4.15 -3.85
N ASP A 106 -12.99 2.88 -4.12
CA ASP A 106 -12.49 2.38 -5.40
C ASP A 106 -13.40 2.75 -6.60
N GLU A 107 -12.75 2.93 -7.74
CA GLU A 107 -13.27 2.89 -9.12
C GLU A 107 -14.37 3.92 -9.46
N ARG A 108 -14.37 5.07 -8.80
CA ARG A 108 -15.09 6.24 -9.33
C ARG A 108 -14.23 6.95 -10.38
N PRO A 109 -14.75 7.19 -11.60
CA PRO A 109 -13.98 7.84 -12.65
C PRO A 109 -13.57 9.25 -12.20
N VAL A 110 -12.27 9.51 -12.22
CA VAL A 110 -11.72 10.85 -11.99
C VAL A 110 -11.99 11.70 -13.22
N THR A 111 -12.63 12.86 -13.03
CA THR A 111 -12.89 13.80 -14.12
C THR A 111 -11.63 14.62 -14.47
N PRO A 112 -11.13 14.56 -15.71
CA PRO A 112 -9.86 15.19 -16.11
C PRO A 112 -9.86 16.72 -16.00
N GLU A 113 -11.01 17.36 -16.25
CA GLU A 113 -11.16 18.82 -16.33
C GLU A 113 -10.84 19.56 -15.03
N ARG A 114 -10.69 18.83 -13.93
CA ARG A 114 -10.37 19.39 -12.61
C ARG A 114 -8.97 19.02 -12.12
N LEU A 115 -8.11 18.40 -12.93
CA LEU A 115 -6.78 17.98 -12.47
C LEU A 115 -5.67 18.89 -12.97
N ILE A 116 -4.73 19.21 -12.08
CA ILE A 116 -3.40 19.66 -12.48
C ILE A 116 -2.65 18.42 -13.02
N PRO A 117 -2.06 18.48 -14.23
CA PRO A 117 -1.24 17.37 -14.73
C PRO A 117 -0.14 16.99 -13.75
N LEU A 118 0.02 15.69 -13.49
CA LEU A 118 1.01 15.20 -12.52
C LEU A 118 2.43 15.77 -12.70
N PRO A 119 3.00 15.92 -13.92
CA PRO A 119 4.32 16.56 -14.08
C PRO A 119 4.38 17.97 -13.48
N GLN A 120 3.36 18.78 -13.76
CA GLN A 120 3.28 20.17 -13.28
C GLN A 120 3.12 20.20 -11.75
N LEU A 121 2.32 19.30 -11.18
CA LEU A 121 2.13 19.20 -9.73
C LEU A 121 3.44 18.76 -9.05
N LEU A 122 4.14 17.76 -9.60
CA LEU A 122 5.41 17.28 -9.07
C LEU A 122 6.52 18.33 -9.18
N GLU A 123 6.56 19.14 -10.24
CA GLU A 123 7.49 20.26 -10.35
C GLU A 123 7.26 21.31 -9.24
N GLN A 124 5.99 21.61 -8.93
CA GLN A 124 5.63 22.51 -7.83
C GLN A 124 6.01 21.91 -6.47
N LEU A 125 5.69 20.63 -6.26
CA LEU A 125 5.94 19.93 -5.02
C LEU A 125 7.44 19.82 -4.74
N HIS A 126 8.26 19.51 -5.75
CA HIS A 126 9.70 19.34 -5.62
C HIS A 126 10.41 20.62 -5.12
N LYS A 127 9.87 21.81 -5.41
CA LYS A 127 10.40 23.08 -4.90
C LYS A 127 10.26 23.21 -3.38
N GLN A 128 9.24 22.58 -2.80
CA GLN A 128 8.94 22.64 -1.37
C GLN A 128 9.44 21.41 -0.60
N TYR A 129 9.40 20.24 -1.24
CA TYR A 129 9.80 18.94 -0.70
C TYR A 129 10.83 18.32 -1.65
N PRO A 130 12.12 18.72 -1.56
CA PRO A 130 13.15 18.19 -2.44
C PRO A 130 13.36 16.69 -2.16
N GLY A 131 13.56 15.93 -3.23
CA GLY A 131 13.72 14.48 -3.17
C GLY A 131 13.30 13.79 -4.47
N TYR A 132 13.36 12.46 -4.45
CA TYR A 132 12.92 11.59 -5.54
C TYR A 132 11.54 11.03 -5.22
N VAL A 133 10.67 10.99 -6.23
CA VAL A 133 9.35 10.35 -6.06
C VAL A 133 9.56 8.85 -6.15
N GLU A 134 9.28 8.15 -5.05
CA GLU A 134 9.20 6.69 -4.99
C GLU A 134 7.85 6.22 -5.53
N ASP A 135 6.78 6.93 -5.17
CA ASP A 135 5.42 6.56 -5.55
C ASP A 135 4.55 7.82 -5.68
N ALA A 136 3.64 7.81 -6.65
CA ALA A 136 2.68 8.87 -6.89
C ALA A 136 1.39 8.28 -7.48
N GLU A 137 0.36 8.18 -6.64
CA GLU A 137 -0.91 7.55 -6.98
C GLU A 137 -2.06 8.57 -6.93
N LEU A 138 -2.96 8.49 -7.92
CA LEU A 138 -4.16 9.32 -8.05
C LEU A 138 -5.34 8.61 -7.41
N GLU A 139 -5.64 9.05 -6.20
CA GLU A 139 -6.70 8.52 -5.38
C GLU A 139 -7.99 9.30 -5.51
N LEU A 140 -9.12 8.63 -5.27
CA LEU A 140 -10.38 9.32 -5.03
C LEU A 140 -10.77 9.23 -3.56
N SER A 141 -10.76 10.38 -2.91
CA SER A 141 -11.24 10.50 -1.56
C SER A 141 -12.71 10.10 -1.46
N GLY A 142 -13.11 9.65 -0.27
CA GLY A 142 -14.48 9.37 0.08
C GLY A 142 -15.52 10.40 -0.36
N ASP A 143 -15.18 11.68 -0.22
CA ASP A 143 -16.03 12.81 -0.59
C ASP A 143 -16.02 13.17 -2.08
N GLY A 144 -15.31 12.39 -2.91
CA GLY A 144 -15.21 12.58 -4.35
C GLY A 144 -14.14 13.58 -4.80
N ARG A 145 -13.24 14.00 -3.91
CA ARG A 145 -12.05 14.78 -4.29
C ARG A 145 -10.95 13.87 -4.82
N SER A 146 -10.32 14.28 -5.90
CA SER A 146 -9.12 13.63 -6.43
C SER A 146 -7.90 14.10 -5.66
N LEU A 147 -7.15 13.17 -5.11
CA LEU A 147 -5.97 13.43 -4.29
C LEU A 147 -4.78 12.70 -4.90
N TYR A 148 -3.62 13.34 -4.92
CA TYR A 148 -2.36 12.64 -5.18
C TYR A 148 -1.71 12.21 -3.87
N ALA A 149 -1.47 10.92 -3.76
CA ALA A 149 -0.72 10.23 -2.73
C ALA A 149 0.74 10.11 -3.18
N ILE A 150 1.65 10.91 -2.64
CA ILE A 150 3.03 10.98 -3.15
C ILE A 150 4.02 10.60 -2.04
N LYS A 151 4.86 9.60 -2.29
CA LYS A 151 5.97 9.22 -1.41
C LYS A 151 7.27 9.78 -1.99
N VAL A 152 7.94 10.64 -1.23
CA VAL A 152 9.17 11.34 -1.65
C VAL A 152 10.34 10.89 -0.78
N ILE A 153 11.34 10.26 -1.39
CA ILE A 153 12.62 9.99 -0.76
C ILE A 153 13.39 11.31 -0.67
N GLN A 154 13.51 11.86 0.53
CA GLN A 154 14.26 13.07 0.81
C GLN A 154 15.77 12.83 0.68
N PRO A 155 16.59 13.88 0.47
CA PRO A 155 18.05 13.76 0.39
C PRO A 155 18.72 13.09 1.61
N THR A 156 18.05 13.12 2.77
CA THR A 156 18.45 12.42 3.99
C THR A 156 18.29 10.90 3.92
N GLY A 157 17.63 10.38 2.87
CA GLY A 157 17.22 8.98 2.73
C GLY A 157 15.90 8.66 3.44
N GLN A 158 15.20 9.66 3.97
CA GLN A 158 13.91 9.50 4.65
C GLN A 158 12.76 9.56 3.63
N LEU A 159 11.80 8.65 3.71
CA LEU A 159 10.63 8.67 2.83
C LEU A 159 9.49 9.52 3.38
N LEU A 160 9.24 10.71 2.84
CA LEU A 160 8.13 11.56 3.23
C LEU A 160 6.86 11.23 2.42
N GLY A 161 5.77 10.83 3.08
CA GLY A 161 4.46 10.78 2.43
C GLY A 161 3.82 12.17 2.37
N VAL A 162 3.22 12.54 1.23
CA VAL A 162 2.54 13.81 1.01
C VAL A 162 1.21 13.57 0.30
N LEU A 163 0.12 14.07 0.88
CA LEU A 163 -1.21 14.05 0.28
C LEU A 163 -1.54 15.43 -0.30
N VAL A 164 -1.83 15.50 -1.59
CA VAL A 164 -2.02 16.74 -2.34
C VAL A 164 -3.41 16.76 -2.98
N ASP A 165 -4.12 17.87 -2.91
CA ASP A 165 -5.35 18.07 -3.67
C ASP A 165 -5.02 18.19 -5.17
N ALA A 166 -5.48 17.24 -5.98
CA ALA A 166 -5.09 17.14 -7.39
C ALA A 166 -5.62 18.29 -8.25
N SER A 167 -6.62 19.04 -7.77
CA SER A 167 -7.21 20.17 -8.49
C SER A 167 -6.54 21.50 -8.24
N SER A 168 -5.90 21.64 -7.08
CA SER A 168 -5.31 22.90 -6.63
C SER A 168 -3.81 22.82 -6.38
N GLY A 169 -3.24 21.62 -6.29
CA GLY A 169 -1.84 21.40 -5.89
C GLY A 169 -1.59 21.68 -4.41
N LYS A 170 -2.64 21.92 -3.62
CA LYS A 170 -2.52 22.24 -2.20
C LYS A 170 -2.13 20.98 -1.43
N VAL A 171 -1.01 21.05 -0.69
CA VAL A 171 -0.65 20.00 0.28
C VAL A 171 -1.66 20.00 1.42
N LEU A 172 -2.31 18.85 1.62
CA LEU A 172 -3.32 18.63 2.65
C LEU A 172 -2.70 18.02 3.90
N GLN A 173 -1.76 17.09 3.73
CA GLN A 173 -1.15 16.35 4.83
C GLN A 173 0.24 15.84 4.44
N THR A 174 1.11 15.69 5.44
CA THR A 174 2.39 14.99 5.33
C THR A 174 2.44 13.87 6.38
N TYR A 175 3.04 12.74 6.03
CA TYR A 175 3.17 11.57 6.90
C TYR A 175 4.64 11.32 7.26
N PRO A 176 4.93 10.89 8.50
CA PRO A 176 6.30 10.70 8.97
C PRO A 176 7.02 9.59 8.22
N PRO A 177 8.36 9.59 8.24
CA PRO A 177 9.11 8.84 7.26
C PRO A 177 9.09 7.33 7.41
N LEU A 178 8.87 6.62 6.29
CA LEU A 178 8.82 5.15 6.21
C LEU A 178 9.98 4.59 5.38
N GLY A 179 11.00 4.00 6.02
CA GLY A 179 12.05 3.26 5.29
C GLY A 179 13.05 4.15 4.54
N SER A 180 13.88 3.51 3.70
CA SER A 180 15.03 4.15 3.02
C SER A 180 15.39 3.42 1.72
N THR A 181 15.54 4.18 0.64
CA THR A 181 16.09 3.73 -0.65
C THR A 181 16.87 4.89 -1.28
N PRO A 182 18.19 4.78 -1.53
CA PRO A 182 18.90 5.84 -2.24
C PRO A 182 19.54 5.32 -3.52
N GLN A 183 19.15 5.89 -4.67
CA GLN A 183 20.05 6.23 -5.79
C GLN A 183 19.56 7.53 -6.44
N PRO A 184 20.46 8.39 -6.96
CA PRO A 184 20.07 9.59 -7.68
C PRO A 184 19.41 9.21 -9.00
N MET A 185 18.08 9.28 -9.04
CA MET A 185 17.27 9.10 -10.24
C MET A 185 17.04 10.45 -10.93
N ARG A 186 16.51 10.44 -12.15
CA ARG A 186 16.03 11.69 -12.75
C ARG A 186 14.75 12.15 -12.02
N PRO A 187 14.51 13.47 -11.83
CA PRO A 187 13.25 13.93 -11.25
C PRO A 187 12.06 13.42 -12.07
N LEU A 188 11.09 12.79 -11.40
CA LEU A 188 9.97 12.12 -12.08
C LEU A 188 9.16 13.08 -12.96
N HIS A 189 9.03 14.36 -12.59
CA HIS A 189 8.34 15.35 -13.43
C HIS A 189 8.98 15.52 -14.81
N GLU A 190 10.31 15.56 -14.89
CA GLU A 190 11.01 15.68 -16.17
C GLU A 190 10.85 14.43 -17.04
N LEU A 191 10.85 13.24 -16.40
CA LEU A 191 10.61 11.97 -17.08
C LEU A 191 9.18 11.93 -17.63
N LEU A 192 8.19 12.31 -16.83
CA LEU A 192 6.80 12.34 -17.25
C LEU A 192 6.54 13.37 -18.35
N ASP A 193 7.24 14.52 -18.36
CA ASP A 193 7.18 15.49 -19.45
C ASP A 193 7.60 14.90 -20.81
N GLU A 194 8.49 13.90 -20.82
CA GLU A 194 8.90 13.19 -22.03
C GLU A 194 7.96 12.04 -22.38
N VAL A 195 7.59 11.23 -21.38
CA VAL A 195 6.69 10.09 -21.55
C VAL A 195 5.33 10.55 -22.07
N LEU A 196 4.74 11.60 -21.48
CA LEU A 196 3.40 12.06 -21.84
C LEU A 196 3.32 12.74 -23.21
N LYS A 197 4.45 13.19 -23.78
CA LYS A 197 4.49 13.62 -25.20
C LYS A 197 4.20 12.46 -26.16
N ARG A 198 4.58 11.24 -25.78
CA ARG A 198 4.40 10.02 -26.58
C ARG A 198 3.15 9.23 -26.18
N TYR A 199 2.80 9.27 -24.90
CA TYR A 199 1.66 8.56 -24.32
C TYR A 199 0.72 9.56 -23.63
N PRO A 200 -0.03 10.37 -24.41
CA PRO A 200 -0.93 11.35 -23.82
C PRO A 200 -2.03 10.65 -23.01
N GLY A 201 -2.32 11.19 -21.83
CA GLY A 201 -3.31 10.64 -20.92
C GLY A 201 -3.14 11.19 -19.50
N ILE A 202 -3.88 10.59 -18.57
CA ILE A 202 -3.84 10.93 -17.14
C ILE A 202 -3.00 9.88 -16.45
N VAL A 203 -1.92 10.30 -15.79
CA VAL A 203 -1.16 9.39 -14.93
C VAL A 203 -2.02 9.07 -13.71
N GLN A 204 -2.40 7.80 -13.59
CA GLN A 204 -3.08 7.24 -12.43
C GLN A 204 -2.07 6.89 -11.35
N GLU A 205 -0.94 6.32 -11.75
CA GLU A 205 0.07 5.82 -10.82
C GLU A 205 1.46 5.94 -11.46
N ALA A 206 2.46 6.19 -10.64
CA ALA A 206 3.87 6.13 -11.01
C ALA A 206 4.71 5.69 -9.81
N GLU A 207 5.04 4.40 -9.74
CA GLU A 207 5.78 3.78 -8.64
C GLU A 207 7.16 3.27 -9.10
N VAL A 208 8.15 3.37 -8.21
CA VAL A 208 9.47 2.76 -8.37
C VAL A 208 9.43 1.30 -7.92
N GLU A 209 9.54 0.40 -8.88
CA GLU A 209 9.63 -1.03 -8.64
C GLU A 209 11.04 -1.58 -8.84
N ARG A 210 11.31 -2.70 -8.15
CA ARG A 210 12.54 -3.48 -8.33
C ARG A 210 12.24 -4.81 -8.98
N GLN A 211 12.79 -5.03 -10.17
CA GLN A 211 12.66 -6.30 -10.86
C GLN A 211 13.37 -7.43 -10.09
N ARG A 212 12.62 -8.50 -9.77
CA ARG A 212 13.10 -9.57 -8.85
C ARG A 212 14.31 -10.36 -9.35
N HIS A 213 14.50 -10.46 -10.67
CA HIS A 213 15.52 -11.35 -11.25
C HIS A 213 16.90 -10.68 -11.40
N ASP A 214 16.95 -9.41 -11.79
CA ASP A 214 18.20 -8.67 -12.08
C ASP A 214 18.41 -7.46 -11.17
N ASN A 215 17.50 -7.25 -10.20
CA ASN A 215 17.55 -6.18 -9.21
C ASN A 215 17.60 -4.78 -9.84
N ARG A 216 17.14 -4.64 -11.09
CA ARG A 216 17.04 -3.35 -11.78
C ARG A 216 15.80 -2.59 -11.34
N TRP A 217 16.00 -1.32 -11.08
CA TRP A 217 14.93 -0.37 -10.80
C TRP A 217 14.27 0.08 -12.09
N HIS A 218 12.95 0.24 -12.04
CA HIS A 218 12.16 0.86 -13.09
C HIS A 218 10.97 1.58 -12.47
N TYR A 219 10.52 2.64 -13.12
CA TYR A 219 9.19 3.17 -12.86
C TYR A 219 8.16 2.29 -13.54
N GLU A 220 7.13 1.84 -12.84
CA GLU A 220 5.87 1.39 -13.42
C GLU A 220 4.92 2.60 -13.45
N ILE A 221 4.43 2.96 -14.65
CA ILE A 221 3.62 4.17 -14.86
C ILE A 221 2.32 3.77 -15.56
N ASP A 222 1.21 3.99 -14.89
CA ASP A 222 -0.13 3.71 -15.40
C ASP A 222 -0.79 4.98 -15.92
N ILE A 223 -1.07 4.99 -17.23
CA ILE A 223 -1.64 6.13 -17.94
C ILE A 223 -3.03 5.77 -18.43
N ARG A 224 -4.05 6.42 -17.86
CA ARG A 224 -5.43 6.36 -18.37
C ARG A 224 -5.53 7.14 -19.68
N GLN A 225 -5.94 6.46 -20.75
CA GLN A 225 -6.35 7.07 -22.01
C GLN A 225 -7.88 6.91 -22.17
N THR A 226 -8.46 7.35 -23.29
CA THR A 226 -9.92 7.27 -23.49
C THR A 226 -10.45 5.83 -23.44
N ASP A 227 -9.76 4.90 -24.11
CA ASP A 227 -10.28 3.55 -24.35
C ASP A 227 -9.52 2.44 -23.58
N ASN A 228 -8.38 2.79 -22.98
CA ASN A 228 -7.49 1.86 -22.31
C ASN A 228 -6.64 2.54 -21.24
N THR A 229 -6.07 1.71 -20.38
CA THR A 229 -4.89 2.05 -19.56
C THR A 229 -3.65 1.52 -20.26
N VAL A 230 -2.60 2.34 -20.30
CA VAL A 230 -1.26 1.95 -20.76
C VAL A 230 -0.34 1.90 -19.56
N THR A 231 0.22 0.72 -19.28
CA THR A 231 1.24 0.52 -18.24
C THR A 231 2.61 0.52 -18.88
N LEU A 232 3.50 1.38 -18.41
CA LEU A 232 4.85 1.53 -18.94
C LEU A 232 5.88 1.21 -17.85
N HIS A 233 6.85 0.37 -18.18
CA HIS A 233 8.04 0.21 -17.35
C HIS A 233 9.12 1.11 -17.94
N VAL A 234 9.61 2.09 -17.18
CA VAL A 234 10.52 3.13 -17.66
C VAL A 234 11.81 3.10 -16.85
N ASP A 235 12.95 3.17 -17.53
CA ASP A 235 14.25 3.28 -16.88
C ASP A 235 14.35 4.63 -16.13
N PRO A 236 14.66 4.62 -14.82
CA PRO A 236 14.53 5.81 -13.97
C PRO A 236 15.67 6.81 -14.16
N TYR A 237 16.70 6.46 -14.94
CA TYR A 237 17.86 7.31 -15.21
C TYR A 237 17.77 7.94 -16.60
N SER A 238 17.45 7.12 -17.61
CA SER A 238 17.40 7.54 -19.02
C SER A 238 16.02 7.98 -19.49
N GLY A 239 14.94 7.58 -18.80
CA GLY A 239 13.57 7.79 -19.26
C GLY A 239 13.15 6.88 -20.42
N HIS A 240 13.97 5.89 -20.79
CA HIS A 240 13.63 4.94 -21.85
C HIS A 240 12.54 3.96 -21.42
N VAL A 241 11.52 3.79 -22.27
CA VAL A 241 10.49 2.78 -22.08
C VAL A 241 11.10 1.39 -22.31
N LEU A 242 11.12 0.57 -21.27
CA LEU A 242 11.62 -0.81 -21.25
C LEU A 242 10.53 -1.82 -21.63
N ARG A 243 9.29 -1.57 -21.22
CA ARG A 243 8.12 -2.42 -21.51
C ARG A 243 6.85 -1.59 -21.58
N GLU A 244 5.90 -2.02 -22.42
CA GLU A 244 4.58 -1.44 -22.58
C GLU A 244 3.51 -2.53 -22.49
N GLN A 245 2.42 -2.27 -21.78
CA GLN A 245 1.24 -3.13 -21.70
C GLN A 245 -0.03 -2.28 -21.87
N ARG A 246 -1.07 -2.82 -22.49
CA ARG A 246 -2.34 -2.12 -22.72
C ARG A 246 -3.51 -2.95 -22.24
N LYS A 247 -4.36 -2.35 -21.40
CA LYS A 247 -5.59 -2.95 -20.87
C LYS A 247 -6.79 -2.12 -21.32
N LYS A 248 -7.68 -2.70 -22.15
CA LYS A 248 -8.91 -2.00 -22.58
C LYS A 248 -9.86 -1.82 -21.40
N HIS A 249 -10.53 -0.67 -21.36
CA HIS A 249 -11.68 -0.48 -20.49
C HIS A 249 -12.81 -1.43 -20.93
N LYS A 250 -13.51 -2.03 -19.98
CA LYS A 250 -14.66 -2.91 -20.25
C LYS A 250 -15.91 -2.10 -20.56
#